data_AF-W1Y5W5-F1
#
_entry.id   AF-W1Y5W5-F1
#
_cell.length_a   1.000
_cell.length_b   1.000
_cell.length_c   1.000
_cell.angle_alpha   90.00
_cell.angle_beta   90.00
_cell.angle_gamma   90.00
#
_symmetry.space_group_name_H-M   'P 1'
#
loop_
_entity.id
_entity.type
_entity.pdbx_description
1 polymer ?
#
loop_
_entity_poly.entity_id
_entity_poly.type
_entity_poly.pdbx_seq_one_letter_code
_entity_poly.pdbx_strand_id
1 'polypeptide(L)'
;VLSRLQEQDNVEIIFIPMSHPEDTKEAKIIASYMPNGAIVLEGPFSTEQQVSLSGNVDLMIGIRLHALVFSSLMGKPVIGISYDPKITSFLHMIGQEPI
;
A
#
# COMPACT_ATOMS: atom_id res chain seq x y z
N VAL A 1 5.10 -6.49 12.04
CA VAL A 1 5.81 -5.28 11.56
C VAL A 1 4.91 -4.06 11.64
N LEU A 2 3.73 -4.07 10.98
CA LEU A 2 2.79 -2.93 11.01
C LEU A 2 2.39 -2.50 12.44
N SER A 3 2.05 -3.44 13.33
CA SER A 3 1.73 -3.09 14.72
C SER A 3 2.88 -2.41 15.46
N ARG A 4 4.13 -2.84 15.19
CA ARG A 4 5.33 -2.22 15.76
C ARG A 4 5.53 -0.79 15.25
N LEU A 5 5.28 -0.54 13.96
CA LEU A 5 5.33 0.82 13.40
C LEU A 5 4.31 1.72 14.09
N GLN A 6 3.07 1.24 14.30
CA GLN A 6 2.05 2.01 15.01
C GLN A 6 2.47 2.37 16.44
N GLU A 7 3.07 1.42 17.17
CA GLU A 7 3.50 1.62 18.56
C GLU A 7 4.72 2.54 18.70
N GLN A 8 5.66 2.50 17.74
CA GLN A 8 6.93 3.22 17.85
C GLN A 8 6.88 4.61 17.20
N ASP A 9 6.19 4.74 16.07
CA ASP A 9 6.28 5.90 15.18
C ASP A 9 4.98 6.72 15.12
N ASN A 10 3.96 6.36 15.92
CA ASN A 10 2.64 7.02 15.94
C ASN A 10 2.04 7.21 14.54
N VAL A 11 2.00 6.13 13.77
CA VAL A 11 1.47 6.12 12.40
C VAL A 11 0.07 5.52 12.32
N GLU A 12 -0.73 6.01 11.38
CA GLU A 12 -2.01 5.38 11.02
C GLU A 12 -1.80 4.43 9.83
N ILE A 13 -2.37 3.23 9.92
CA ILE A 13 -2.30 2.23 8.85
C ILE A 13 -3.61 2.23 8.09
N ILE A 14 -3.54 2.53 6.79
CA ILE A 14 -4.67 2.54 5.88
C ILE A 14 -4.42 1.52 4.77
N PHE A 15 -5.32 0.55 4.62
CA PHE A 15 -5.32 -0.39 3.51
C PHE A 15 -6.14 0.17 2.35
N ILE A 16 -5.46 0.41 1.22
CA ILE A 16 -6.06 0.90 -0.02
C ILE A 16 -6.15 -0.28 -1.00
N PRO A 17 -7.34 -0.86 -1.25
CA PRO A 17 -7.48 -1.99 -2.16
C PRO A 17 -7.33 -1.54 -3.62
N MET A 18 -6.45 -2.21 -4.36
CA MET A 18 -6.26 -1.95 -5.79
C MET A 18 -7.16 -2.84 -6.65
N SER A 19 -7.55 -4.00 -6.13
CA SER A 19 -8.46 -4.95 -6.74
C SER A 19 -9.53 -5.40 -5.74
N HIS A 20 -10.68 -4.73 -5.79
CA HIS A 20 -11.87 -5.11 -5.01
C HIS A 20 -12.62 -6.26 -5.72
N PRO A 21 -13.15 -7.28 -5.02
CA PRO A 21 -13.24 -7.40 -3.55
C PRO A 21 -12.06 -8.09 -2.87
N GLU A 22 -11.19 -8.77 -3.62
CA GLU A 22 -10.15 -9.64 -3.07
C GLU A 22 -9.20 -8.91 -2.12
N ASP A 23 -8.65 -7.76 -2.53
CA ASP A 23 -7.72 -6.99 -1.69
C ASP A 23 -8.41 -6.48 -0.42
N THR A 24 -9.68 -6.07 -0.51
CA THR A 24 -10.45 -5.60 0.66
C THR A 24 -10.66 -6.74 1.67
N LYS A 25 -10.95 -7.95 1.19
CA LYS A 25 -11.13 -9.12 2.04
C LYS A 25 -9.84 -9.46 2.79
N GLU A 26 -8.72 -9.53 2.09
CA GLU A 26 -7.41 -9.79 2.71
C GLU A 26 -7.01 -8.68 3.68
N ALA A 27 -7.25 -7.41 3.32
CA ALA A 27 -7.02 -6.28 4.21
C ALA A 27 -7.81 -6.37 5.52
N LYS A 28 -9.09 -6.77 5.46
CA LYS A 28 -9.93 -6.98 6.66
C LYS A 28 -9.38 -8.09 7.56
N ILE A 29 -8.89 -9.17 6.97
CA ILE A 29 -8.25 -10.27 7.72
C ILE A 29 -7.00 -9.74 8.43
N ILE A 30 -6.12 -9.02 7.73
CA ILE A 30 -4.89 -8.47 8.32
C ILE A 30 -5.23 -7.47 9.43
N ALA A 31 -6.17 -6.55 9.20
CA ALA A 31 -6.61 -5.57 10.19
C ALA A 31 -7.16 -6.24 11.46
N SER A 32 -7.79 -7.41 11.36
CA SER A 32 -8.29 -8.16 12.53
C SER A 32 -7.19 -8.65 13.48
N TYR A 33 -5.95 -8.79 12.98
CA TYR A 33 -4.79 -9.16 13.80
C TYR A 33 -4.05 -7.96 14.39
N MET A 34 -4.47 -6.72 14.08
CA MET A 34 -3.78 -5.51 14.52
C MET A 34 -4.38 -4.99 15.84
N PRO A 35 -3.61 -4.97 16.95
CA PRO A 35 -4.14 -4.61 18.27
C PRO A 35 -4.63 -3.16 18.36
N ASN A 36 -3.99 -2.25 17.62
CA ASN A 36 -4.35 -0.83 17.56
C ASN A 36 -5.33 -0.51 16.41
N GLY A 37 -5.83 -1.55 15.73
CA GLY A 37 -6.69 -1.41 14.55
C GLY A 37 -5.95 -0.89 13.31
N ALA A 38 -6.67 -0.89 12.20
CA ALA A 38 -6.26 -0.27 10.94
C ALA A 38 -7.51 0.14 10.16
N ILE A 39 -7.37 1.15 9.31
CA ILE A 39 -8.44 1.59 8.43
C ILE A 39 -8.41 0.73 7.18
N VAL A 40 -9.53 0.10 6.84
CA VAL A 40 -9.68 -0.63 5.58
C VAL A 40 -10.68 0.12 4.71
N LEU A 41 -10.22 0.63 3.57
CA LEU A 41 -11.11 1.28 2.63
C LEU A 41 -11.98 0.23 1.90
N GLU A 42 -13.28 0.50 1.81
CA GLU A 42 -14.24 -0.43 1.22
C GLU A 42 -14.83 0.14 -0.07
N GLY A 43 -14.73 -0.63 -1.14
CA GLY A 43 -15.41 -0.35 -2.40
C GLY A 43 -14.52 -0.54 -3.62
N PRO A 44 -15.13 -0.68 -4.80
CA PRO A 44 -14.38 -0.46 -6.03
C PRO A 44 -14.00 1.02 -6.10
N PHE A 45 -12.72 1.29 -6.29
CA PHE A 45 -12.21 2.63 -6.57
C PHE A 45 -11.94 2.73 -8.07
N SER A 46 -12.36 3.83 -8.68
CA SER A 46 -11.89 4.20 -10.02
C SER A 46 -10.38 4.49 -9.98
N THR A 47 -9.73 4.45 -11.14
CA THR A 47 -8.29 4.77 -11.26
C THR A 47 -7.98 6.16 -10.69
N GLU A 48 -8.83 7.16 -10.96
CA GLU A 48 -8.66 8.52 -10.44
C GLU A 48 -8.70 8.56 -8.91
N GLN A 49 -9.64 7.82 -8.31
CA GLN A 49 -9.71 7.68 -6.85
C GLN A 49 -8.49 6.95 -6.30
N GLN A 50 -8.01 5.89 -6.95
CA GLN A 50 -6.80 5.17 -6.52
C GLN A 50 -5.57 6.06 -6.56
N VAL A 51 -5.40 6.86 -7.61
CA VAL A 51 -4.31 7.85 -7.71
C VAL A 51 -4.44 8.90 -6.61
N SER A 52 -5.63 9.45 -6.41
CA SER A 52 -5.89 10.43 -5.36
C SER A 52 -5.57 9.88 -3.96
N LEU A 53 -6.07 8.68 -3.63
CA LEU A 53 -5.79 8.01 -2.35
C LEU A 53 -4.29 7.74 -2.18
N SER A 54 -3.64 7.19 -3.20
CA SER A 54 -2.21 6.88 -3.20
C SER A 54 -1.32 8.13 -3.10
N GLY A 55 -1.84 9.29 -3.48
CA GLY A 55 -1.18 10.60 -3.35
C GLY A 55 -1.44 11.30 -2.02
N ASN A 56 -2.27 10.76 -1.14
CA ASN A 56 -2.56 11.34 0.19
C ASN A 56 -1.89 10.60 1.34
N VAL A 57 -1.12 9.55 1.06
CA VAL A 57 -0.29 8.86 2.07
C VAL A 57 1.08 9.54 2.24
N ASP A 58 1.71 9.34 3.39
CA ASP A 58 3.10 9.73 3.65
C ASP A 58 4.11 8.70 3.11
N LEU A 59 3.72 7.42 3.10
CA LEU A 59 4.50 6.29 2.64
C LEU A 59 3.57 5.22 2.09
N MET A 60 3.92 4.64 0.94
CA MET A 60 3.20 3.49 0.36
C MET A 60 4.01 2.22 0.50
N ILE A 61 3.45 1.20 1.15
CA ILE A 61 4.02 -0.15 1.20
C ILE A 61 3.11 -1.05 0.37
N GLY A 62 3.63 -1.72 -0.66
CA GLY A 62 2.77 -2.46 -1.57
C GLY A 62 3.45 -3.60 -2.31
N ILE A 63 2.64 -4.62 -2.61
CA ILE A 63 2.96 -5.64 -3.62
C ILE A 63 2.33 -5.29 -4.97
N ARG A 64 1.19 -4.58 -4.99
CA ARG A 64 0.46 -4.27 -6.23
C ARG A 64 1.22 -3.21 -7.03
N LEU A 65 1.55 -3.50 -8.29
CA LEU A 65 2.26 -2.56 -9.18
C LEU A 65 1.56 -1.21 -9.28
N HIS A 66 0.23 -1.19 -9.43
CA HIS A 66 -0.54 0.05 -9.53
C HIS A 66 -0.38 0.95 -8.29
N ALA A 67 -0.36 0.37 -7.09
CA ALA A 67 -0.14 1.14 -5.87
C ALA A 67 1.24 1.83 -5.89
N LEU A 68 2.29 1.09 -6.26
CA LEU A 68 3.65 1.60 -6.34
C LEU A 68 3.76 2.68 -7.42
N VAL A 69 3.24 2.44 -8.62
CA VAL A 69 3.25 3.39 -9.73
C VAL A 69 2.51 4.68 -9.37
N PHE A 70 1.29 4.58 -8.82
CA PHE A 70 0.49 5.76 -8.49
C PHE A 70 1.12 6.58 -7.37
N SER A 71 1.62 5.95 -6.31
CA SER A 71 2.33 6.65 -5.25
C SER A 71 3.62 7.29 -5.74
N SER A 72 4.43 6.60 -6.54
CA SER A 72 5.64 7.18 -7.13
C SER A 72 5.33 8.37 -8.05
N LEU A 73 4.27 8.27 -8.87
CA LEU A 73 3.82 9.37 -9.73
C LEU A 73 3.41 10.61 -8.93
N MET A 74 2.79 10.40 -7.76
CA MET A 74 2.40 11.45 -6.82
C MET A 74 3.55 11.93 -5.93
N GLY A 75 4.79 11.50 -6.20
CA GLY A 75 5.99 11.89 -5.46
C GLY A 75 6.04 11.31 -4.03
N LYS A 76 5.27 10.26 -3.75
CA LYS A 76 5.26 9.60 -2.45
C LYS A 76 6.38 8.56 -2.37
N PRO A 77 7.10 8.49 -1.25
CA PRO A 77 8.00 7.38 -0.98
C PRO A 77 7.24 6.05 -1.09
N VAL A 78 7.86 5.08 -1.76
CA VAL A 78 7.31 3.72 -1.90
C VAL A 78 8.29 2.71 -1.31
N ILE A 79 7.75 1.60 -0.81
CA ILE A 79 8.49 0.38 -0.45
C ILE A 79 7.74 -0.76 -1.14
N GLY A 80 8.37 -1.37 -2.14
CA GLY A 80 7.81 -2.52 -2.81
C GLY A 80 8.31 -3.82 -2.20
N ILE A 81 7.39 -4.74 -1.94
CA ILE A 81 7.72 -6.13 -1.58
C ILE A 81 7.65 -6.94 -2.87
N SER A 82 8.77 -7.52 -3.29
CA SER A 82 8.78 -8.22 -4.58
C SER A 82 8.28 -9.65 -4.45
N TYR A 83 7.30 -9.97 -5.30
CA TYR A 83 6.80 -11.33 -5.47
C TYR A 83 6.65 -11.71 -6.95
N ASP A 84 6.80 -10.74 -7.85
CA ASP A 84 6.63 -10.87 -9.30
C ASP A 84 7.72 -10.02 -9.98
N PRO A 85 8.38 -10.53 -11.05
CA PRO A 85 9.43 -9.82 -11.76
C PRO A 85 9.09 -8.38 -12.14
N LYS A 86 7.82 -8.07 -12.43
CA LYS A 86 7.39 -6.71 -12.78
C LYS A 86 7.58 -5.71 -11.65
N ILE A 87 7.43 -6.16 -10.40
CA ILE A 87 7.60 -5.31 -9.21
C ILE A 87 9.08 -5.00 -9.03
N THR A 88 9.93 -6.03 -9.12
CA THR A 88 11.39 -5.85 -9.11
C THR A 88 11.83 -4.87 -10.20
N SER A 89 11.41 -5.10 -11.45
CA SER A 89 11.79 -4.22 -12.57
C SER A 89 11.33 -2.78 -12.36
N PHE A 90 10.12 -2.57 -11.83
CA PHE A 90 9.62 -1.23 -11.53
C PHE A 90 10.45 -0.54 -10.43
N LEU A 91 10.73 -1.23 -9.33
CA LEU A 91 11.52 -0.66 -8.23
C LEU A 91 12.93 -0.28 -8.69
N HIS A 92 13.60 -1.17 -9.44
CA HIS A 92 14.91 -0.86 -10.01
C HIS A 92 14.86 0.33 -10.97
N MET A 93 13.81 0.46 -11.78
CA MET A 93 13.62 1.60 -12.68
C MET A 93 13.52 2.94 -11.94
N ILE A 94 12.93 2.95 -10.74
CA ILE A 94 12.84 4.16 -9.90
C ILE A 94 14.01 4.30 -8.91
N GLY A 95 15.07 3.50 -9.06
CA GLY A 95 16.26 3.55 -8.20
C GLY A 95 16.04 2.99 -6.78
N GLN A 96 15.05 2.12 -6.59
CA GLN A 96 14.79 1.43 -5.34
C GLN A 96 15.12 -0.05 -5.44
N GLU A 97 15.41 -0.66 -4.29
CA GLU A 97 15.56 -2.11 -4.17
C GLU A 97 14.32 -2.72 -3.52
N PRO A 98 13.83 -3.87 -4.02
CA PRO A 98 12.75 -4.60 -3.36
C PRO A 98 13.20 -5.14 -2.01
N ILE A 99 12.22 -5.23 -1.11
CA ILE A 99 12.34 -6.03 0.12
C ILE A 99 11.75 -7.42 -0.12
#